data_AF-A0A4Q8L4M3-F1
#
_entry.id   AF-A0A4Q8L4M3-F1
#
_cell.length_a   1.000
_cell.length_b   1.000
_cell.length_c   1.000
_cell.angle_alpha   90.00
_cell.angle_beta   90.00
_cell.angle_gamma   90.00
#
_symmetry.space_group_name_H-M   'P 1'
#
loop_
_entity.id
_entity.type
_entity.pdbx_description
1 polymer ?
#
loop_
_entity_poly.entity_id
_entity_poly.type
_entity_poly.pdbx_seq_one_letter_code
_entity_poly.pdbx_strand_id
1 'polypeptide(L)'
;MTIIPNICSNCGSDDLAWTPYLRNASGVVDGRLRMHDVSAGFAYSCNECSETLLVATGEEVADFLNTPQAAPAPGVGEAVAIGSIDPSLLALIRGGRNGTFSGIKIRVGDDMKPGDALLYAAPPAPHGDALTPQERHVIDALLDLAYKAWCLADDSEDIGDSHNVEAADFDALSNALDVLQALPDDQPGYTMGEAAKARWALRRLIGTDAAIAVQAKGGA
;
A
#
# COMPACT_ATOMS: atom_id res chain seq x y z
N MET A 1 14.49 -12.26 -15.17
CA MET A 1 13.46 -11.21 -15.04
C MET A 1 12.19 -11.76 -15.64
N THR A 2 11.29 -12.23 -14.79
CA THR A 2 10.05 -12.87 -15.22
C THR A 2 9.06 -11.78 -15.61
N ILE A 3 8.63 -11.77 -16.86
CA ILE A 3 7.66 -10.78 -17.36
C ILE A 3 6.29 -11.20 -16.83
N ILE A 4 5.67 -10.34 -16.02
CA ILE A 4 4.30 -10.57 -15.51
C ILE A 4 3.33 -10.27 -16.66
N PRO A 5 2.50 -11.25 -17.08
CA PRO A 5 1.53 -11.02 -18.15
C PRO A 5 0.43 -10.06 -17.67
N ASN A 6 -0.03 -9.18 -18.55
CA ASN A 6 -1.14 -8.25 -18.29
C ASN A 6 -2.49 -8.76 -18.84
N ILE A 7 -2.50 -9.92 -19.50
CA ILE A 7 -3.67 -10.55 -20.10
C ILE A 7 -3.58 -12.06 -19.86
N CYS A 8 -4.72 -12.69 -19.52
CA CYS A 8 -4.82 -14.13 -19.38
C CYS A 8 -4.60 -14.84 -20.71
N SER A 9 -3.67 -15.78 -20.75
CA SER A 9 -3.42 -16.60 -21.95
C SER A 9 -4.55 -17.56 -22.31
N ASN A 10 -5.44 -17.86 -21.36
CA ASN A 10 -6.55 -18.79 -21.56
C ASN A 10 -7.83 -18.09 -22.07
N CYS A 11 -8.31 -17.06 -21.36
CA CYS A 11 -9.56 -16.38 -21.70
C CYS A 11 -9.41 -14.97 -22.28
N GLY A 12 -8.20 -14.40 -22.28
CA GLY A 12 -7.96 -13.04 -22.75
C GLY A 12 -8.43 -11.92 -21.80
N SER A 13 -8.90 -12.26 -20.59
CA SER A 13 -9.27 -11.28 -19.56
C SER A 13 -8.03 -10.56 -18.99
N ASP A 14 -8.18 -9.28 -18.66
CA ASP A 14 -7.21 -8.46 -17.92
C ASP A 14 -7.50 -8.44 -16.41
N ASP A 15 -8.57 -9.08 -15.95
CA ASP A 15 -8.88 -9.26 -14.52
C ASP A 15 -8.00 -10.36 -13.91
N LEU A 16 -6.79 -9.94 -13.55
CA LEU A 16 -5.73 -10.77 -12.99
C LEU A 16 -5.39 -10.31 -11.58
N ALA A 17 -5.31 -11.25 -10.64
CA ALA A 17 -5.06 -10.95 -9.25
C ALA A 17 -3.96 -11.83 -8.65
N TRP A 18 -3.25 -11.25 -7.67
CA TRP A 18 -2.33 -11.97 -6.80
C TRP A 18 -3.06 -12.52 -5.58
N THR A 19 -2.86 -13.81 -5.31
CA THR A 19 -3.42 -14.48 -4.13
C THR A 19 -2.27 -15.04 -3.27
N PRO A 20 -2.09 -14.56 -2.03
CA PRO A 20 -1.11 -15.11 -1.11
C PRO A 20 -1.60 -16.45 -0.54
N TYR A 21 -0.67 -17.36 -0.27
CA TYR A 21 -0.93 -18.61 0.43
C TYR A 21 0.28 -19.00 1.30
N LEU A 22 0.03 -19.78 2.35
CA LEU A 22 1.10 -20.32 3.19
C LEU A 22 1.67 -21.58 2.53
N ARG A 23 3.00 -21.67 2.45
CA ARG A 23 3.69 -22.87 2.01
C ARG A 23 4.62 -23.37 3.12
N ASN A 24 4.63 -24.68 3.32
CA ASN A 24 5.64 -25.32 4.15
C ASN A 24 6.97 -25.32 3.38
N ALA A 25 7.94 -24.55 3.87
CA ALA A 25 9.29 -24.50 3.31
C ALA A 25 10.19 -25.61 3.86
N SER A 26 9.77 -26.27 4.93
CA SER A 26 10.49 -27.34 5.60
C SER A 26 9.89 -28.70 5.24
N GLY A 27 10.67 -29.77 5.34
CA GLY A 27 10.13 -31.14 5.27
C GLY A 27 9.37 -31.54 6.54
N VAL A 28 9.15 -30.62 7.48
CA VAL A 28 8.53 -30.91 8.78
C VAL A 28 7.04 -31.15 8.58
N VAL A 29 6.55 -32.20 9.23
CA VAL A 29 5.14 -32.58 9.17
C VAL A 29 4.25 -31.52 9.81
N ASP A 30 3.05 -31.40 9.25
CA ASP A 30 2.01 -30.52 9.78
C ASP A 30 1.72 -30.84 11.28
N GLY A 31 1.55 -29.79 12.09
CA GLY A 31 1.45 -29.88 13.55
C GLY A 31 2.78 -29.83 14.32
N ARG A 32 3.93 -29.85 13.65
CA ARG A 32 5.26 -29.55 14.24
C ARG A 32 5.96 -28.34 13.64
N LEU A 33 5.27 -27.64 12.74
CA LEU A 33 5.77 -26.45 12.07
C LEU A 33 6.04 -25.34 13.07
N ARG A 34 7.21 -24.72 12.95
CA ARG A 34 7.55 -23.47 13.62
C ARG A 34 7.40 -22.32 12.63
N MET A 35 7.38 -21.07 13.10
CA MET A 35 7.23 -19.91 12.20
C MET A 35 8.29 -19.86 11.09
N HIS A 36 9.53 -20.30 11.35
CA HIS A 36 10.59 -20.34 10.35
C HIS A 36 10.43 -21.46 9.31
N ASP A 37 9.54 -22.43 9.55
CA ASP A 37 9.23 -23.52 8.62
C ASP A 37 8.14 -23.12 7.61
N VAL A 38 7.47 -21.99 7.85
CA VAL A 38 6.37 -21.47 7.03
C VAL A 38 6.87 -20.27 6.23
N SER A 39 6.57 -20.25 4.94
CA SER A 39 6.88 -19.11 4.06
C SER A 39 5.66 -18.71 3.23
N ALA A 40 5.67 -17.48 2.71
CA ALA A 40 4.64 -17.00 1.81
C ALA A 40 4.89 -17.47 0.37
N GLY A 41 3.86 -18.03 -0.27
CA GLY A 41 3.76 -18.20 -1.71
C GLY A 41 2.70 -17.25 -2.28
N PHE A 42 2.86 -16.90 -3.55
CA PHE A 42 1.95 -16.01 -4.26
C PHE A 42 1.58 -16.66 -5.58
N ALA A 43 0.28 -16.80 -5.84
CA ALA A 43 -0.24 -17.25 -7.13
C ALA A 43 -0.81 -16.04 -7.87
N TYR A 44 -0.38 -15.83 -9.10
CA TYR A 44 -0.98 -14.86 -10.01
C TYR A 44 -1.97 -15.60 -10.90
N SER A 45 -3.25 -15.26 -10.79
CA SER A 45 -4.32 -15.99 -11.45
C SER A 45 -5.38 -15.08 -12.04
N CYS A 46 -6.13 -15.61 -13.00
CA CYS A 46 -7.26 -14.92 -13.60
C CYS A 46 -8.53 -15.16 -12.77
N ASN A 47 -9.22 -14.09 -12.38
CA ASN A 47 -10.46 -14.18 -11.61
C ASN A 47 -11.63 -14.77 -12.45
N GLU A 48 -11.58 -14.62 -13.77
CA GLU A 48 -12.64 -15.08 -14.69
C GLU A 48 -12.59 -16.59 -14.95
N CYS A 49 -11.41 -17.14 -15.24
CA CYS A 49 -11.26 -18.55 -15.63
C CYS A 49 -10.46 -19.40 -14.64
N SER A 50 -10.00 -18.81 -13.53
CA SER A 50 -9.19 -19.46 -12.49
C SER A 50 -7.84 -20.02 -12.98
N GLU A 51 -7.41 -19.64 -14.19
CA GLU A 51 -6.10 -20.04 -14.71
C GLU A 51 -4.99 -19.41 -13.86
N THR A 52 -4.06 -20.23 -13.38
CA THR A 52 -2.87 -19.76 -12.67
C THR A 52 -1.77 -19.47 -13.68
N LEU A 53 -1.44 -18.19 -13.86
CA LEU A 53 -0.46 -17.72 -14.82
C LEU A 53 0.97 -17.76 -14.28
N LEU A 54 1.13 -17.58 -12.96
CA LEU A 54 2.43 -17.57 -12.31
C LEU A 54 2.32 -18.03 -10.86
N VAL A 55 3.38 -18.66 -10.37
CA VAL A 55 3.60 -18.89 -8.93
C VAL A 55 4.96 -18.30 -8.57
N ALA A 56 4.99 -17.46 -7.53
CA ALA A 56 6.19 -16.82 -7.02
C ALA A 56 6.33 -17.04 -5.52
N THR A 57 7.58 -17.04 -5.06
CA THR A 57 7.93 -17.02 -3.66
C THR A 57 7.82 -15.60 -3.09
N GLY A 58 7.66 -15.48 -1.77
CA GLY A 58 7.69 -14.15 -1.12
C GLY A 58 8.97 -13.37 -1.35
N GLU A 59 10.11 -14.06 -1.49
CA GLU A 59 11.41 -13.44 -1.83
C GLU A 59 11.39 -12.85 -3.24
N GLU A 60 10.92 -13.60 -4.24
CA GLU A 60 10.83 -13.11 -5.63
C GLU A 60 9.87 -11.92 -5.77
N VAL A 61 8.75 -11.93 -5.02
CA VAL A 61 7.81 -10.79 -4.99
C VAL A 61 8.44 -9.60 -4.28
N ALA A 62 9.14 -9.81 -3.16
CA ALA A 62 9.84 -8.75 -2.45
C ALA A 62 10.94 -8.12 -3.32
N ASP A 63 11.73 -8.94 -4.00
CA ASP A 63 12.76 -8.49 -4.95
C ASP A 63 12.12 -7.71 -6.11
N PHE A 64 10.98 -8.17 -6.63
CA PHE A 64 10.25 -7.45 -7.66
C PHE A 64 9.76 -6.06 -7.19
N LEU A 65 9.19 -5.97 -5.99
CA LEU A 65 8.71 -4.71 -5.41
C LEU A 65 9.85 -3.75 -5.01
N ASN A 66 10.99 -4.30 -4.58
CA ASN A 66 12.17 -3.54 -4.19
C ASN A 66 13.07 -3.19 -5.38
N THR A 67 12.86 -3.81 -6.54
CA THR A 67 13.55 -3.41 -7.77
C THR A 67 13.09 -1.99 -8.11
N PRO A 68 13.98 -0.98 -8.11
CA PRO A 68 13.61 0.36 -8.53
C PRO A 68 13.10 0.25 -9.96
N GLN A 69 11.80 0.45 -10.12
CA GLN A 69 11.16 0.46 -11.43
C GLN A 69 11.86 1.56 -12.19
N ALA A 70 12.71 1.18 -13.16
CA ALA A 70 13.45 2.14 -13.94
C ALA A 70 12.43 3.15 -14.47
N ALA A 71 12.62 4.42 -14.13
CA ALA A 71 11.93 5.48 -14.84
C ALA A 71 12.02 5.14 -16.33
N PRO A 72 10.90 5.21 -17.09
CA PRO A 72 10.93 4.87 -18.50
C PRO A 72 12.13 5.58 -19.13
N ALA A 73 12.95 4.81 -19.87
CA ALA A 73 14.23 5.26 -20.37
C ALA A 73 14.13 6.69 -20.94
N PRO A 74 15.08 7.61 -20.64
CA PRO A 74 15.07 8.95 -21.20
C PRO A 74 15.26 8.83 -22.71
N GLY A 75 14.14 8.86 -23.43
CA GLY A 75 14.07 8.55 -24.86
C GLY A 75 12.68 8.71 -25.46
N VAL A 76 11.61 8.74 -24.65
CA VAL A 76 10.28 9.17 -25.10
C VAL A 76 9.61 9.95 -23.96
N GLY A 77 9.64 11.28 -24.05
CA GLY A 77 9.03 12.17 -23.06
C GLY A 77 10.06 12.83 -22.13
N GLU A 78 10.92 13.67 -22.68
CA GLU A 78 11.49 14.75 -21.88
C GLU A 78 10.33 15.67 -21.48
N ALA A 79 10.10 15.82 -20.17
CA ALA A 79 9.11 16.76 -19.66
C ALA A 79 9.56 18.18 -20.05
N VAL A 80 8.98 18.73 -21.11
CA VAL A 80 9.24 20.10 -21.53
C VAL A 80 8.65 21.02 -20.45
N ALA A 81 9.50 21.84 -19.83
CA ALA A 81 9.05 22.85 -18.89
C ALA A 81 7.97 23.72 -19.55
N ILE A 82 6.87 23.99 -18.85
CA ILE A 82 5.70 24.72 -19.39
C ILE A 82 6.10 26.10 -19.96
N GLY A 83 7.18 26.71 -19.44
CA GLY A 83 7.76 27.96 -19.94
C GLY A 83 8.46 27.87 -21.30
N SER A 84 8.65 26.66 -21.84
CA SER A 84 9.31 26.38 -23.13
C SER A 84 8.32 25.93 -24.21
N ILE A 85 7.02 25.85 -23.88
CA ILE A 85 5.97 25.41 -24.79
C ILE A 85 5.61 26.58 -25.72
N ASP A 86 5.75 26.36 -27.03
CA ASP A 86 5.36 27.34 -28.04
C ASP A 86 3.89 27.78 -27.85
N PRO A 87 3.56 29.08 -27.91
CA PRO A 87 2.20 29.58 -27.70
C PRO A 87 1.16 28.95 -28.63
N SER A 88 1.56 28.53 -29.82
CA SER A 88 0.70 27.86 -30.81
C SER A 88 0.33 26.45 -30.39
N LEU A 89 1.23 25.75 -29.70
CA LEU A 89 0.97 24.43 -29.12
C LEU A 89 -0.01 24.54 -27.94
N LEU A 90 0.17 25.55 -27.09
CA LEU A 90 -0.76 25.88 -26.01
C LEU A 90 -2.17 26.23 -26.52
N ALA A 91 -2.27 26.97 -27.63
CA ALA A 91 -3.54 27.28 -28.29
C ALA A 91 -4.22 26.03 -28.87
N LEU A 92 -3.45 25.09 -29.42
CA LEU A 92 -3.97 23.84 -29.97
C LEU A 92 -4.55 22.93 -28.88
N ILE A 93 -3.83 22.79 -27.75
CA ILE A 93 -4.22 22.00 -26.59
C ILE A 93 -5.47 22.58 -25.93
N ARG A 94 -5.52 23.90 -25.69
CA ARG A 94 -6.71 24.56 -25.10
C ARG A 94 -7.92 24.53 -26.03
N GLY A 95 -7.71 24.49 -27.34
CA GLY A 95 -8.78 24.41 -28.33
C GLY A 95 -9.32 22.99 -28.56
N GLY A 96 -8.70 21.95 -28.00
CA GLY A 96 -9.10 20.56 -28.19
C GLY A 96 -8.98 20.08 -29.64
N ARG A 97 -8.05 20.64 -30.42
CA ARG A 97 -7.93 20.36 -31.87
C ARG A 97 -6.74 19.45 -32.16
N ASN A 98 -6.93 18.54 -33.08
CA ASN A 98 -5.83 17.78 -33.69
C ASN A 98 -4.88 18.72 -34.44
N GLY A 99 -3.60 18.37 -34.51
CA GLY A 99 -2.61 19.17 -35.22
C GLY A 99 -1.26 18.49 -35.36
N THR A 100 -0.28 19.22 -35.87
CA THR A 100 1.09 18.75 -35.98
C THR A 100 2.00 19.84 -35.43
N PHE A 101 2.85 19.48 -34.47
CA PHE A 101 3.82 20.40 -33.87
C PHE A 101 5.21 19.81 -33.97
N SER A 102 6.15 20.54 -34.57
CA SER A 102 7.52 20.06 -34.80
C SER A 102 7.59 18.66 -35.46
N GLY A 103 6.69 18.42 -36.42
CA GLY A 103 6.58 17.12 -37.12
C GLY A 103 5.88 16.01 -36.35
N ILE A 104 5.53 16.22 -35.07
CA ILE A 104 4.81 15.26 -34.24
C ILE A 104 3.30 15.49 -34.41
N LYS A 105 2.57 14.45 -34.80
CA LYS A 105 1.10 14.50 -34.88
C LYS A 105 0.50 14.42 -33.48
N ILE A 106 -0.32 15.40 -33.14
CA ILE A 106 -1.05 15.50 -31.88
C ILE A 106 -2.52 15.24 -32.18
N ARG A 107 -3.11 14.26 -31.50
CA ARG A 107 -4.55 13.96 -31.57
C ARG A 107 -5.16 14.13 -30.19
N VAL A 108 -6.38 14.66 -30.12
CA VAL A 108 -7.10 14.97 -28.88
C VAL A 108 -8.51 14.43 -28.97
N GLY A 109 -9.00 13.80 -27.89
CA GLY A 109 -10.38 13.29 -27.80
C GLY A 109 -10.60 11.99 -28.59
N ASP A 110 -11.77 11.88 -29.22
CA ASP A 110 -12.28 10.64 -29.83
C ASP A 110 -11.45 10.14 -31.04
N ASP A 111 -10.58 10.97 -31.60
CA ASP A 111 -9.69 10.62 -32.73
C ASP A 111 -8.39 9.89 -32.31
N MET A 112 -8.20 9.65 -31.01
CA MET A 112 -7.01 9.02 -30.45
C MET A 112 -6.97 7.52 -30.76
N LYS A 113 -5.86 7.03 -31.34
CA LYS A 113 -5.65 5.62 -31.66
C LYS A 113 -4.60 4.99 -30.75
N PRO A 114 -4.65 3.66 -30.54
CA PRO A 114 -3.57 2.95 -29.87
C PRO A 114 -2.23 3.20 -30.57
N GLY A 115 -1.25 3.75 -29.84
CA GLY A 115 0.08 4.09 -30.35
C GLY A 115 0.32 5.58 -30.68
N ASP A 116 -0.69 6.44 -30.57
CA ASP A 116 -0.47 7.89 -30.58
C ASP A 116 0.26 8.34 -29.29
N ALA A 117 1.10 9.38 -29.38
CA ALA A 117 1.90 9.85 -28.25
C ALA A 117 0.99 10.28 -27.08
N LEU A 118 1.04 9.52 -25.99
CA LEU A 118 0.31 9.81 -24.77
C LEU A 118 0.89 11.08 -24.12
N LEU A 119 0.25 12.22 -24.34
CA LEU A 119 0.21 13.29 -23.33
C LEU A 119 -0.85 12.92 -22.29
N TYR A 120 -0.81 11.69 -21.78
CA TYR A 120 -1.55 11.34 -20.58
C TYR A 120 -0.66 11.73 -19.42
N ALA A 121 -0.72 13.00 -19.02
CA ALA A 121 -0.45 13.32 -17.63
C ALA A 121 -1.62 12.68 -16.87
N ALA A 122 -1.44 11.42 -16.46
CA ALA A 122 -2.33 10.83 -15.48
C ALA A 122 -2.47 11.87 -14.37
N PRO A 123 -3.70 12.29 -13.99
CA PRO A 123 -3.83 13.05 -12.77
C PRO A 123 -3.08 12.25 -11.70
N PRO A 124 -2.18 12.88 -10.91
CA PRO A 124 -1.44 12.16 -9.90
C PRO A 124 -2.46 11.33 -9.14
N ALA A 125 -2.20 10.02 -9.06
CA ALA A 125 -3.06 9.11 -8.30
C ALA A 125 -3.42 9.83 -7.00
N PRO A 126 -4.71 9.92 -6.62
CA PRO A 126 -5.11 10.69 -5.46
C PRO A 126 -4.21 10.22 -4.32
N HIS A 127 -3.28 11.09 -3.90
CA HIS A 127 -2.47 10.81 -2.75
C HIS A 127 -3.49 10.71 -1.63
N GLY A 128 -3.78 9.49 -1.16
CA GLY A 128 -4.63 9.32 0.00
C GLY A 128 -4.15 10.31 1.05
N ASP A 129 -5.06 11.15 1.56
CA ASP A 129 -4.74 12.34 2.35
C ASP A 129 -3.57 12.04 3.30
N ALA A 130 -2.45 12.73 3.09
CA ALA A 130 -1.22 12.48 3.81
C ALA A 130 -1.49 12.44 5.33
N LEU A 131 -0.91 11.44 6.01
CA LEU A 131 -1.00 11.30 7.46
C LEU A 131 -0.60 12.61 8.14
N THR A 132 -1.46 13.11 9.02
CA THR A 132 -1.11 14.27 9.85
C THR A 132 0.03 13.89 10.80
N PRO A 133 0.85 14.86 11.25
CA PRO A 133 1.92 14.59 12.21
C PRO A 133 1.42 13.93 13.49
N GLN A 134 0.22 14.29 13.95
CA GLN A 134 -0.40 13.70 15.13
C GLN A 134 -0.77 12.23 14.90
N GLU A 135 -1.39 11.89 13.77
CA GLU A 135 -1.72 10.49 13.46
C GLU A 135 -0.47 9.63 13.31
N ARG A 136 0.58 10.15 12.67
CA ARG A 136 1.86 9.44 12.57
C ARG A 136 2.45 9.17 13.95
N HIS A 137 2.48 10.18 14.82
CA HIS A 137 2.97 10.05 16.19
C HIS A 137 2.19 8.99 16.99
N VAL A 138 0.87 8.95 16.85
CA VAL A 138 0.02 7.96 17.53
C VAL A 138 0.26 6.56 16.99
N ILE A 139 0.45 6.40 15.67
CA ILE A 139 0.80 5.11 15.06
C ILE A 139 2.15 4.63 15.60
N ASP A 140 3.17 5.50 15.62
CA ASP A 140 4.50 5.14 16.12
C ASP A 140 4.43 4.73 17.60
N ALA A 141 3.65 5.44 18.43
CA ALA A 141 3.45 5.11 19.84
C ALA A 141 2.73 3.76 20.04
N LEU A 142 1.73 3.45 19.22
CA LEU A 142 1.04 2.16 19.28
C LEU A 142 1.93 1.00 18.82
N LEU A 143 2.75 1.22 17.79
CA LEU A 143 3.72 0.23 17.32
C LEU A 143 4.80 -0.04 18.37
N ASP A 144 5.32 1.00 19.02
CA ASP A 144 6.29 0.85 20.11
C ASP A 144 5.66 0.11 21.30
N LEU A 145 4.45 0.48 21.72
CA LEU A 145 3.72 -0.23 22.78
C LEU A 145 3.53 -1.71 22.45
N ALA A 146 3.09 -2.03 21.23
CA ALA A 146 2.90 -3.41 20.78
C ALA A 146 4.23 -4.20 20.79
N TYR A 147 5.32 -3.56 20.37
CA TYR A 147 6.65 -4.17 20.41
C TYR A 147 7.11 -4.43 21.84
N LYS A 148 6.95 -3.47 22.76
CA LYS A 148 7.31 -3.65 24.18
C LYS A 148 6.47 -4.73 24.87
N ALA A 149 5.18 -4.80 24.57
CA ALA A 149 4.31 -5.85 25.08
C ALA A 149 4.72 -7.24 24.57
N TRP A 150 5.16 -7.32 23.31
CA TRP A 150 5.68 -8.56 22.74
C TRP A 150 6.99 -8.99 23.42
N CYS A 151 7.98 -8.09 23.56
CA CYS A 151 9.22 -8.39 24.29
C CYS A 151 8.93 -8.84 25.72
N LEU A 152 8.10 -8.10 26.47
CA LEU A 152 7.72 -8.47 27.84
C LEU A 152 7.14 -9.89 27.92
N ALA A 153 6.30 -10.27 26.96
CA ALA A 153 5.69 -11.59 26.94
C ALA A 153 6.70 -12.69 26.55
N ASP A 154 7.56 -12.42 25.56
CA ASP A 154 8.57 -13.37 25.06
C ASP A 154 9.69 -13.62 26.08
N ASP A 155 10.13 -12.57 26.75
CA ASP A 155 11.19 -12.61 27.77
C ASP A 155 10.68 -13.06 29.15
N SER A 156 9.36 -13.27 29.30
CA SER A 156 8.79 -13.72 30.57
C SER A 156 9.16 -15.17 30.91
N GLU A 157 9.50 -15.42 32.16
CA GLU A 157 9.74 -16.76 32.67
C GLU A 157 8.44 -17.40 33.18
N ASP A 158 8.11 -18.60 32.69
CA ASP A 158 6.97 -19.38 33.17
C ASP A 158 7.28 -20.03 34.53
N ILE A 159 6.51 -19.67 35.56
CA ILE A 159 6.55 -20.26 36.91
C ILE A 159 5.21 -20.95 37.21
N GLY A 160 4.71 -21.74 36.26
CA GLY A 160 3.53 -22.58 36.41
C GLY A 160 2.22 -21.82 36.19
N ASP A 161 1.71 -21.14 37.21
CA ASP A 161 0.45 -20.38 37.14
C ASP A 161 0.64 -18.87 36.92
N SER A 162 1.90 -18.45 36.80
CA SER A 162 2.27 -17.05 36.63
C SER A 162 3.51 -16.92 35.74
N HIS A 163 3.62 -15.75 35.11
CA HIS A 163 4.81 -15.34 34.39
C HIS A 163 5.57 -14.32 35.22
N ASN A 164 6.87 -14.56 35.41
CA ASN A 164 7.78 -13.59 35.99
C ASN A 164 8.38 -12.75 34.87
N VAL A 165 8.39 -11.44 35.06
CA VAL A 165 8.90 -10.49 34.07
C VAL A 165 10.01 -9.68 34.69
N GLU A 166 11.03 -9.35 33.91
CA GLU A 166 12.07 -8.44 34.37
C GLU A 166 11.48 -7.04 34.61
N ALA A 167 11.94 -6.38 35.68
CA ALA A 167 11.47 -5.04 36.02
C ALA A 167 11.76 -4.04 34.88
N ALA A 168 12.88 -4.22 34.17
CA ALA A 168 13.25 -3.35 33.05
C ALA A 168 12.24 -3.41 31.90
N ASP A 169 11.73 -4.60 31.58
CA ASP A 169 10.74 -4.78 30.49
C ASP A 169 9.37 -4.28 30.92
N PHE A 170 9.01 -4.49 32.19
CA PHE A 170 7.78 -3.92 32.74
C PHE A 170 7.81 -2.39 32.72
N ASP A 171 8.93 -1.79 33.16
CA ASP A 171 9.14 -0.34 33.11
C ASP A 171 9.11 0.17 31.67
N ALA A 172 9.68 -0.56 30.71
CA ALA A 172 9.63 -0.20 29.29
C ALA A 172 8.20 -0.20 28.75
N LEU A 173 7.38 -1.20 29.08
CA LEU A 173 5.96 -1.24 28.73
C LEU A 173 5.18 -0.09 29.38
N SER A 174 5.44 0.18 30.67
CA SER A 174 4.79 1.25 31.42
C SER A 174 5.10 2.63 30.80
N ASN A 175 6.35 2.88 30.46
CA ASN A 175 6.76 4.12 29.79
C ASN A 175 6.07 4.31 28.44
N ALA A 176 5.85 3.23 27.67
CA ALA A 176 5.11 3.29 26.41
C ALA A 176 3.62 3.62 26.64
N LEU A 177 3.01 3.13 27.73
CA LEU A 177 1.64 3.49 28.10
C LEU A 177 1.52 4.97 28.51
N ASP A 178 2.52 5.52 29.20
CA ASP A 178 2.56 6.94 29.57
C ASP A 178 2.53 7.86 28.34
N VAL A 179 3.17 7.46 27.24
CA VAL A 179 3.11 8.19 25.97
C VAL A 179 1.68 8.27 25.44
N LEU A 180 0.92 7.18 25.50
CA LEU A 180 -0.50 7.19 25.12
C LEU A 180 -1.36 8.01 26.09
N GLN A 181 -1.04 7.98 27.37
CA GLN A 181 -1.74 8.78 28.37
C GLN A 181 -1.55 10.28 28.15
N ALA A 182 -0.35 10.68 27.72
CA ALA A 182 0.01 12.06 27.41
C ALA A 182 -0.66 12.61 26.14
N LEU A 183 -1.36 11.77 25.36
CA LEU A 183 -2.12 12.22 24.21
C LEU A 183 -3.19 13.25 24.60
N PRO A 184 -3.47 14.23 23.72
CA PRO A 184 -4.49 15.23 23.98
C PRO A 184 -5.87 14.57 24.12
N ASP A 185 -6.62 14.99 25.12
CA ASP A 185 -8.02 14.60 25.31
C ASP A 185 -8.93 15.66 24.67
N ASP A 186 -8.90 15.70 23.34
CA ASP A 186 -9.55 16.72 22.52
C ASP A 186 -10.99 16.36 22.11
N GLN A 187 -11.53 15.24 22.60
CA GLN A 187 -12.93 14.89 22.36
C GLN A 187 -13.86 15.78 23.21
N PRO A 188 -14.79 16.52 22.59
CA PRO A 188 -15.72 17.37 23.34
C PRO A 188 -16.65 16.54 24.24
N GLY A 189 -16.67 16.85 25.54
CA GLY A 189 -17.66 16.34 26.49
C GLY A 189 -17.40 14.94 27.04
N TYR A 190 -16.20 14.37 26.83
CA TYR A 190 -15.81 13.07 27.38
C TYR A 190 -14.40 13.15 27.97
N THR A 191 -14.13 12.35 29.00
CA THR A 191 -12.77 12.05 29.47
C THR A 191 -12.40 10.67 28.97
N MET A 192 -11.29 10.55 28.25
CA MET A 192 -10.88 9.30 27.60
C MET A 192 -9.72 8.62 28.32
N GLY A 193 -9.80 7.28 28.42
CA GLY A 193 -8.64 6.44 28.71
C GLY A 193 -7.66 6.39 27.52
N GLU A 194 -6.47 5.88 27.76
CA GLU A 194 -5.31 5.89 26.84
C GLU A 194 -5.66 5.33 25.44
N ALA A 195 -6.31 4.16 25.42
CA ALA A 195 -6.75 3.52 24.18
C ALA A 195 -7.83 4.33 23.44
N ALA A 196 -8.71 5.01 24.18
CA ALA A 196 -9.76 5.84 23.60
C ALA A 196 -9.18 7.13 22.99
N LYS A 197 -8.18 7.74 23.63
CA LYS A 197 -7.43 8.89 23.07
C LYS A 197 -6.73 8.52 21.76
N ALA A 198 -6.03 7.39 21.73
CA ALA A 198 -5.39 6.89 20.52
C ALA A 198 -6.42 6.65 19.38
N ARG A 199 -7.54 5.99 19.70
CA ARG A 199 -8.63 5.77 18.75
C ARG A 199 -9.23 7.08 18.22
N TRP A 200 -9.44 8.06 19.09
CA TRP A 200 -9.97 9.36 18.70
C TRP A 200 -9.01 10.16 17.81
N ALA A 201 -7.71 10.11 18.11
CA ALA A 201 -6.68 10.73 17.28
C ALA A 201 -6.61 10.09 15.88
N LEU A 202 -6.87 8.79 15.76
CA LEU A 202 -6.90 8.05 14.49
C LEU A 202 -8.30 7.99 13.85
N ARG A 203 -9.30 8.70 14.38
CA ARG A 203 -10.70 8.61 13.92
C ARG A 203 -10.88 8.85 12.43
N ARG A 204 -10.04 9.71 11.84
CA ARG A 204 -10.07 9.99 10.41
C ARG A 204 -9.70 8.73 9.64
N LEU A 205 -8.58 8.10 9.96
CA LEU A 205 -8.12 6.86 9.30
C LEU A 205 -9.12 5.72 9.50
N ILE A 206 -9.55 5.49 10.74
CA ILE A 206 -10.50 4.42 11.08
C ILE A 206 -11.89 4.66 10.44
N GLY A 207 -12.30 5.92 10.29
CA GLY A 207 -13.56 6.30 9.65
C GLY A 207 -13.50 6.36 8.12
N THR A 208 -12.31 6.44 7.52
CA THR A 208 -12.13 6.50 6.05
C THR A 208 -12.59 5.19 5.40
N ASP A 209 -12.39 4.04 6.06
CA ASP A 209 -12.87 2.74 5.57
C ASP A 209 -14.39 2.66 5.44
N ALA A 210 -15.13 3.31 6.34
CA ALA A 210 -16.59 3.34 6.29
C ALA A 210 -17.11 4.19 5.11
N ALA A 211 -16.40 5.27 4.75
CA ALA A 211 -16.76 6.12 3.61
C ALA A 211 -16.45 5.46 2.27
N ILE A 212 -15.32 4.75 2.15
CA ILE A 212 -14.95 3.98 0.95
C ILE A 212 -15.94 2.82 0.73
N ALA A 213 -16.33 2.11 1.79
CA ALA A 213 -17.31 1.02 1.70
C ALA A 213 -18.72 1.47 1.28
N VAL A 214 -19.12 2.71 1.57
CA VAL A 214 -20.41 3.28 1.13
C VAL A 214 -20.36 3.69 -0.35
N GLN A 215 -19.24 4.25 -0.81
CA GLN A 215 -19.07 4.60 -2.24
C GLN A 215 -19.03 3.35 -3.14
N ALA A 216 -18.46 2.24 -2.66
CA ALA A 216 -18.49 0.96 -3.38
C ALA A 216 -19.89 0.33 -3.52
N LYS A 217 -20.88 0.75 -2.71
CA LYS A 217 -22.26 0.23 -2.77
C LYS A 217 -23.25 1.16 -3.49
N GLY A 218 -22.87 2.40 -3.79
CA GLY A 218 -23.76 3.40 -4.38
C GLY A 218 -23.70 3.54 -5.91
N GLY A 219 -22.84 2.76 -6.57
CA GLY A 219 -22.69 2.74 -8.03
C GLY A 219 -23.22 1.45 -8.64
N ALA A 220 -24.54 1.23 -8.57
CA ALA A 220 -25.26 0.21 -9.33
C ALA A 220 -26.61 0.77 -9.78
#